data_AF-A0A853GIE0-F1
#
_entry.id   AF-A0A853GIE0-F1
#
_cell.length_a   1.000
_cell.length_b   1.000
_cell.length_c   1.000
_cell.angle_alpha   90.00
_cell.angle_beta   90.00
_cell.angle_gamma   90.00
#
_symmetry.space_group_name_H-M   'P 1'
#
loop_
_entity.id
_entity.type
_entity.pdbx_description
1 polymer ?
#
loop_
_entity_poly.entity_id
_entity_poly.type
_entity_poly.pdbx_seq_one_letter_code
_entity_poly.pdbx_strand_id
1 'polypeptide(L)'
;MDAENTIYDAAIVGGGPAGVSCAVWLARLGLTPVLIERGTAIGGLCLSHSFPDNWNASLPGFTGPQVADNLALSLEQADVPTLLSCAAERAVSVADGYELYVAGRSAPLLARHLVLATGVRARTLLHCDGVEAQGILVGPGTHIVSQAFQGKRVAVLGGGDNAFENALYAMEHGATVDLYARTVRAQHQFVRQFPGGSVNVGPYQVSPAARRVNDKPYDLIMVFYGWEPCMQFAGALNLRRSARGFIATDMETAQTSVPGVYAIGEVAQRLHPCVVTALADGVTAAKAIQARTEAAGHQLIQ
;
A
#
# COMPACT_ATOMS: atom_id res chain seq x y z
N MET A 1 31.11 -2.91 -10.18
CA MET A 1 31.33 -3.14 -8.74
C MET A 1 30.51 -4.36 -8.38
N ASP A 2 31.12 -5.37 -7.79
CA ASP A 2 30.44 -6.62 -7.48
C ASP A 2 29.36 -6.37 -6.43
N ALA A 3 28.09 -6.51 -6.83
CA ALA A 3 26.90 -6.21 -6.02
C ALA A 3 26.74 -7.13 -4.78
N GLU A 4 27.65 -8.08 -4.57
CA GLU A 4 27.63 -9.01 -3.44
C GLU A 4 28.19 -8.41 -2.13
N ASN A 5 29.00 -7.35 -2.19
CA ASN A 5 29.63 -6.76 -0.99
C ASN A 5 29.28 -5.28 -0.73
N THR A 6 28.32 -4.71 -1.44
CA THR A 6 27.88 -3.33 -1.22
C THR A 6 27.05 -3.24 0.06
N ILE A 7 27.49 -2.39 0.99
CA ILE A 7 26.68 -1.96 2.14
C ILE A 7 25.91 -0.71 1.72
N TYR A 8 24.60 -0.79 1.67
CA TYR A 8 23.73 0.33 1.31
C TYR A 8 23.52 1.24 2.53
N ASP A 9 23.34 2.54 2.29
CA ASP A 9 22.90 3.44 3.35
C ASP A 9 21.47 3.11 3.75
N ALA A 10 20.60 2.76 2.79
CA ALA A 10 19.26 2.28 3.09
C ALA A 10 18.78 1.21 2.09
N ALA A 11 18.14 0.16 2.60
CA ALA A 11 17.33 -0.75 1.79
C ALA A 11 15.84 -0.41 1.95
N ILE A 12 15.19 -0.09 0.83
CA ILE A 12 13.79 0.30 0.74
C ILE A 12 12.96 -0.88 0.22
N VAL A 13 12.01 -1.36 1.02
CA VAL A 13 11.14 -2.48 0.65
C VAL A 13 9.77 -1.95 0.23
N GLY A 14 9.49 -2.01 -1.07
CA GLY A 14 8.26 -1.57 -1.72
C GLY A 14 8.52 -0.47 -2.74
N GLY A 15 8.13 -0.72 -3.99
CA GLY A 15 8.19 0.19 -5.14
C GLY A 15 6.91 0.98 -5.38
N GLY A 16 6.11 1.23 -4.33
CA GLY A 16 5.00 2.18 -4.38
C GLY A 16 5.48 3.64 -4.30
N PRO A 17 4.57 4.63 -4.34
CA PRO A 17 4.93 6.05 -4.30
C PRO A 17 5.86 6.43 -3.14
N ALA A 18 5.62 5.90 -1.94
CA ALA A 18 6.45 6.19 -0.77
C ALA A 18 7.90 5.71 -0.93
N GLY A 19 8.08 4.46 -1.36
CA GLY A 19 9.41 3.87 -1.51
C GLY A 19 10.21 4.53 -2.64
N VAL A 20 9.56 4.80 -3.77
CA VAL A 20 10.18 5.54 -4.88
C VAL A 20 10.62 6.92 -4.45
N SER A 21 9.74 7.70 -3.79
CA SER A 21 10.09 9.02 -3.27
C SER A 21 11.29 8.94 -2.33
N CYS A 22 11.28 8.03 -1.37
CA CYS A 22 12.39 7.85 -0.43
C CYS A 22 13.70 7.55 -1.15
N ALA A 23 13.70 6.60 -2.08
CA ALA A 23 14.90 6.20 -2.80
C ALA A 23 15.46 7.33 -3.68
N VAL A 24 14.60 8.04 -4.41
CA VAL A 24 15.00 9.20 -5.23
C VAL A 24 15.61 10.29 -4.34
N TRP A 25 14.97 10.61 -3.21
CA TRP A 25 15.50 11.62 -2.30
C TRP A 25 16.84 11.21 -1.68
N LEU A 26 17.00 9.96 -1.25
CA LEU A 26 18.26 9.46 -0.71
C LEU A 26 19.39 9.58 -1.74
N ALA A 27 19.15 9.15 -2.99
CA ALA A 27 20.14 9.29 -4.06
C ALA A 27 20.51 10.76 -4.31
N ARG A 28 19.54 11.68 -4.34
CA ARG A 28 19.77 13.12 -4.52
C ARG A 28 20.49 13.78 -3.35
N LEU A 29 20.40 13.20 -2.15
CA LEU A 29 21.13 13.62 -0.96
C LEU A 29 22.55 13.02 -0.91
N GLY A 30 22.98 12.26 -1.92
CA GLY A 30 24.31 11.66 -2.01
C GLY A 30 24.47 10.37 -1.20
N LEU A 31 23.37 9.75 -0.76
CA LEU A 31 23.37 8.44 -0.11
C LEU A 31 23.18 7.33 -1.15
N THR A 32 23.49 6.10 -0.74
CA THR A 32 23.42 4.91 -1.60
C THR A 32 22.21 4.03 -1.24
N PRO A 33 21.02 4.26 -1.83
CA PRO A 33 19.84 3.43 -1.62
C PRO A 33 19.81 2.17 -2.52
N VAL A 34 19.03 1.18 -2.12
CA VAL A 34 18.53 0.09 -3.00
C VAL A 34 17.03 -0.09 -2.79
N LEU A 35 16.27 -0.21 -3.88
CA LEU A 35 14.83 -0.44 -3.85
C LEU A 35 14.51 -1.89 -4.21
N ILE A 36 13.65 -2.53 -3.42
CA ILE A 36 13.21 -3.92 -3.59
C ILE A 36 11.69 -3.92 -3.81
N GLU A 37 11.25 -4.40 -4.96
CA GLU A 37 9.84 -4.54 -5.33
C GLU A 37 9.51 -6.00 -5.69
N ARG A 38 8.44 -6.51 -5.08
CA ARG A 38 7.95 -7.88 -5.28
C ARG A 38 7.31 -8.09 -6.65
N GLY A 39 6.73 -7.04 -7.22
CA GLY A 39 6.07 -7.03 -8.51
C GLY A 39 7.05 -6.86 -9.67
N THR A 40 6.54 -7.01 -10.88
CA THR A 40 7.29 -6.84 -12.13
C THR A 40 7.44 -5.37 -12.54
N ALA A 41 6.81 -4.44 -11.83
CA ALA A 41 6.78 -3.02 -12.16
C ALA A 41 6.70 -2.15 -10.90
N ILE A 42 7.15 -0.90 -11.03
CA ILE A 42 7.04 0.16 -10.04
C ILE A 42 5.61 0.72 -10.04
N GLY A 43 5.11 1.12 -8.86
CA GLY A 43 3.84 1.84 -8.71
C GLY A 43 2.96 1.33 -7.57
N GLY A 44 3.20 0.12 -7.06
CA GLY A 44 2.38 -0.47 -6.00
C GLY A 44 0.89 -0.51 -6.37
N LEU A 45 0.01 -0.09 -5.46
CA LEU A 45 -1.45 -0.09 -5.72
C LEU A 45 -1.87 0.80 -6.90
N CYS A 46 -1.07 1.80 -7.28
CA CYS A 46 -1.37 2.68 -8.42
C CYS A 46 -1.54 1.89 -9.72
N LEU A 47 -0.76 0.82 -9.90
CA LEU A 47 -0.84 -0.05 -11.09
C LEU A 47 -2.24 -0.66 -11.31
N SER A 48 -3.03 -0.78 -10.24
CA SER A 48 -4.38 -1.34 -10.28
C SER A 48 -5.50 -0.30 -10.19
N HIS A 49 -5.18 0.98 -10.00
CA HIS A 49 -6.18 2.03 -9.79
C HIS A 49 -6.55 2.71 -11.10
N SER A 50 -7.69 2.32 -11.68
CA SER A 50 -8.13 2.79 -13.01
C SER A 50 -8.89 4.11 -13.00
N PHE A 51 -9.28 4.63 -11.83
CA PHE A 51 -9.98 5.92 -11.76
C PHE A 51 -8.99 7.09 -11.91
N PRO A 52 -9.40 8.18 -12.59
CA PRO A 52 -8.62 9.42 -12.62
C PRO A 52 -8.45 10.01 -11.21
N ASP A 53 -7.19 10.27 -10.82
CA ASP A 53 -6.87 10.93 -9.56
C ASP A 53 -6.93 12.45 -9.74
N ASN A 54 -8.05 13.05 -9.36
CA ASN A 54 -8.22 14.51 -9.36
C ASN A 54 -7.70 15.19 -8.09
N TRP A 55 -7.19 14.43 -7.12
CA TRP A 55 -6.67 14.93 -5.84
C TRP A 55 -5.16 15.09 -5.87
N ASN A 56 -4.47 14.43 -6.81
CA ASN A 56 -3.07 14.66 -7.09
C ASN A 56 -2.86 15.98 -7.84
N ALA A 57 -2.59 17.04 -7.07
CA ALA A 57 -2.38 18.38 -7.62
C ALA A 57 -1.21 18.49 -8.61
N SER A 58 -0.24 17.57 -8.56
CA SER A 58 0.91 17.56 -9.46
C SER A 58 0.64 16.81 -10.77
N LEU A 59 -0.34 15.89 -10.78
CA LEU A 59 -0.73 15.08 -11.94
C LEU A 59 -2.27 14.95 -12.01
N PRO A 60 -3.01 16.07 -12.15
CA PRO A 60 -4.47 16.04 -12.06
C PRO A 60 -5.08 15.26 -13.23
N GLY A 61 -6.01 14.36 -12.90
CA GLY A 61 -6.76 13.56 -13.89
C GLY A 61 -5.96 12.38 -14.46
N PHE A 62 -4.75 12.13 -13.98
CA PHE A 62 -3.97 10.95 -14.36
C PHE A 62 -4.54 9.73 -13.65
N THR A 63 -4.56 8.60 -14.35
CA THR A 63 -4.88 7.29 -13.75
C THR A 63 -3.70 6.79 -12.90
N GLY A 64 -3.97 5.83 -12.02
CA GLY A 64 -2.93 5.19 -11.21
C GLY A 64 -1.76 4.63 -12.02
N PRO A 65 -1.96 3.90 -13.14
CA PRO A 65 -0.87 3.47 -14.00
C PRO A 65 -0.03 4.62 -14.56
N GLN A 66 -0.65 5.73 -14.98
CA GLN A 66 0.11 6.87 -15.48
C GLN A 66 0.91 7.58 -14.36
N VAL A 67 0.40 7.58 -13.13
CA VAL A 67 1.18 8.02 -11.96
C VAL A 67 2.35 7.06 -11.73
N ALA A 68 2.15 5.75 -11.83
CA ALA A 68 3.20 4.75 -11.71
C ALA A 68 4.31 4.91 -12.76
N ASP A 69 3.98 5.23 -14.01
CA ASP A 69 4.94 5.50 -15.07
C ASP A 69 5.85 6.69 -14.72
N ASN A 70 5.28 7.76 -14.16
CA ASN A 70 6.04 8.93 -13.70
C ASN A 70 6.97 8.60 -12.52
N LEU A 71 6.54 7.71 -11.62
CA LEU A 71 7.37 7.22 -10.51
C LEU A 71 8.54 6.40 -11.03
N ALA A 72 8.30 5.49 -11.97
CA ALA A 72 9.33 4.68 -12.60
C ALA A 72 10.38 5.56 -13.30
N LEU A 73 9.93 6.56 -14.07
CA LEU A 73 10.81 7.53 -14.73
C LEU A 73 11.70 8.28 -13.72
N SER A 74 11.12 8.72 -12.61
CA SER A 74 11.87 9.45 -11.57
C SER A 74 12.95 8.58 -10.91
N LEU A 75 12.63 7.30 -10.68
CA LEU A 75 13.55 6.32 -10.10
C LEU A 75 14.72 6.02 -11.05
N GLU A 76 14.42 5.83 -12.34
CA GLU A 76 15.41 5.62 -13.40
C GLU A 76 16.35 6.83 -13.52
N GLN A 77 15.81 8.06 -13.56
CA GLN A 77 16.61 9.29 -13.62
C GLN A 77 17.47 9.55 -12.39
N ALA A 78 17.17 8.90 -11.26
CA ALA A 78 17.96 8.96 -10.04
C ALA A 78 19.03 7.85 -9.97
N ASP A 79 19.09 6.96 -10.97
CA ASP A 79 20.03 5.84 -11.06
C ASP A 79 20.03 4.96 -9.79
N VAL A 80 18.83 4.70 -9.25
CA VAL A 80 18.67 3.88 -8.04
C VAL A 80 18.69 2.39 -8.40
N PRO A 81 19.61 1.59 -7.82
CA PRO A 81 19.57 0.13 -7.93
C PRO A 81 18.21 -0.41 -7.51
N THR A 82 17.54 -1.09 -8.43
CA THR A 82 16.17 -1.57 -8.24
C THR A 82 16.08 -3.06 -8.55
N LEU A 83 15.58 -3.83 -7.58
CA LEU A 83 15.30 -5.26 -7.72
C LEU A 83 13.80 -5.47 -7.90
N LEU A 84 13.39 -5.83 -9.12
CA LEU A 84 12.01 -6.19 -9.45
C LEU A 84 11.80 -7.70 -9.35
N SER A 85 10.56 -8.14 -9.19
CA SER A 85 10.19 -9.55 -8.99
C SER A 85 10.90 -10.21 -7.81
N CYS A 86 11.25 -9.40 -6.80
CA CYS A 86 12.06 -9.79 -5.66
C CYS A 86 11.28 -9.45 -4.37
N ALA A 87 10.74 -10.47 -3.71
CA ALA A 87 10.05 -10.28 -2.44
C ALA A 87 11.06 -10.25 -1.28
N ALA A 88 10.91 -9.31 -0.34
CA ALA A 88 11.59 -9.41 0.95
C ALA A 88 11.00 -10.58 1.75
N GLU A 89 11.85 -11.46 2.26
CA GLU A 89 11.46 -12.67 2.98
C GLU A 89 11.69 -12.53 4.48
N ARG A 90 12.79 -11.88 4.87
CA ARG A 90 13.16 -11.70 6.27
C ARG A 90 14.08 -10.49 6.44
N ALA A 91 13.87 -9.72 7.50
CA ALA A 91 14.79 -8.68 7.94
C ALA A 91 15.29 -8.96 9.36
N VAL A 92 16.59 -8.83 9.61
CA VAL A 92 17.19 -8.99 10.95
C VAL A 92 18.17 -7.86 11.25
N SER A 93 18.23 -7.47 12.52
CA SER A 93 19.25 -6.54 13.01
C SER A 93 20.58 -7.28 13.17
N VAL A 94 21.65 -6.64 12.76
CA VAL A 94 23.04 -7.03 13.01
C VAL A 94 23.77 -5.89 13.73
N ALA A 95 25.04 -6.07 14.08
CA ALA A 95 25.80 -5.10 14.87
C ALA A 95 25.80 -3.70 14.22
N ASP A 96 26.06 -3.62 12.92
CA ASP A 96 26.21 -2.36 12.16
C ASP A 96 25.12 -2.17 11.11
N GLY A 97 23.87 -2.45 11.47
CA GLY A 97 22.70 -2.23 10.62
C GLY A 97 21.82 -3.48 10.48
N TYR A 98 21.52 -3.84 9.25
CA TYR A 98 20.49 -4.82 8.92
C TYR A 98 20.87 -5.73 7.77
N GLU A 99 20.48 -6.99 7.88
CA GLU A 99 20.43 -7.95 6.78
C GLU A 99 19.00 -8.09 6.27
N LEU A 100 18.81 -7.87 4.96
CA LEU A 100 17.55 -8.09 4.26
C LEU A 100 17.68 -9.29 3.32
N TYR A 101 16.95 -10.36 3.63
CA TYR A 101 16.85 -11.55 2.80
C TYR A 101 15.77 -11.33 1.76
N VAL A 102 16.13 -11.53 0.49
CA VAL A 102 15.30 -11.24 -0.67
C VAL A 102 15.23 -12.48 -1.56
N ALA A 103 14.01 -12.82 -2.00
CA ALA A 103 13.75 -13.96 -2.86
C ALA A 103 14.62 -13.89 -4.14
N GLY A 104 15.18 -15.05 -4.51
CA GLY A 104 16.05 -15.19 -5.68
C GLY A 104 17.51 -14.80 -5.45
N ARG A 105 17.92 -14.44 -4.22
CA ARG A 105 19.32 -14.15 -3.86
C ARG A 105 19.88 -15.20 -2.90
N SER A 106 21.16 -15.54 -3.07
CA SER A 106 21.91 -16.45 -2.19
C SER A 106 22.41 -15.77 -0.92
N ALA A 107 22.70 -14.47 -0.99
CA ALA A 107 23.19 -13.66 0.12
C ALA A 107 22.23 -12.50 0.44
N PRO A 108 22.10 -12.12 1.72
CA PRO A 108 21.29 -10.98 2.12
C PRO A 108 21.88 -9.66 1.59
N LEU A 109 21.02 -8.66 1.42
CA LEU A 109 21.46 -7.27 1.23
C LEU A 109 21.85 -6.70 2.61
N LEU A 110 22.98 -6.02 2.68
CA LEU A 110 23.43 -5.31 3.87
C LEU A 110 23.05 -3.84 3.77
N ALA A 111 22.40 -3.30 4.79
CA ALA A 111 22.03 -1.89 4.84
C ALA A 111 22.15 -1.30 6.24
N ARG A 112 22.57 -0.03 6.33
CA ARG A 112 22.63 0.70 7.61
C ARG A 112 21.24 1.02 8.16
N HIS A 113 20.30 1.33 7.26
CA HIS A 113 18.90 1.62 7.59
C HIS A 113 17.94 0.74 6.77
N LEU A 114 16.77 0.45 7.32
CA LEU A 114 15.67 -0.20 6.62
C LEU A 114 14.48 0.75 6.47
N VAL A 115 13.88 0.78 5.28
CA VAL A 115 12.66 1.55 5.02
C VAL A 115 11.55 0.60 4.57
N LEU A 116 10.49 0.51 5.37
CA LEU A 116 9.33 -0.33 5.12
C LEU A 116 8.28 0.52 4.38
N ALA A 117 8.19 0.34 3.05
CA ALA A 117 7.27 1.05 2.15
C ALA A 117 6.29 0.09 1.46
N THR A 118 5.94 -1.00 2.15
CA THR A 118 5.26 -2.17 1.60
C THR A 118 3.74 -2.02 1.40
N GLY A 119 3.19 -0.86 1.76
CA GLY A 119 1.77 -0.56 1.62
C GLY A 119 0.88 -1.54 2.36
N VAL A 120 -0.28 -1.82 1.77
CA VAL A 120 -1.36 -2.61 2.38
C VAL A 120 -1.94 -3.63 1.40
N ARG A 121 -2.73 -4.57 1.92
CA ARG A 121 -3.61 -5.45 1.15
C ARG A 121 -5.04 -5.35 1.66
N ALA A 122 -6.01 -5.57 0.78
CA ALA A 122 -7.42 -5.49 1.14
C ALA A 122 -7.80 -6.66 2.05
N ARG A 123 -8.60 -6.38 3.08
CA ARG A 123 -9.13 -7.41 3.98
C ARG A 123 -10.21 -8.22 3.24
N THR A 124 -10.07 -9.54 3.28
CA THR A 124 -11.01 -10.47 2.67
C THR A 124 -12.09 -10.95 3.66
N LEU A 125 -13.05 -11.73 3.15
CA LEU A 125 -14.02 -12.48 3.94
C LEU A 125 -13.32 -13.67 4.64
N LEU A 126 -13.72 -13.97 5.87
CA LEU A 126 -13.27 -15.18 6.56
C LEU A 126 -13.62 -16.41 5.71
N HIS A 127 -12.70 -17.37 5.63
CA HIS A 127 -12.84 -18.60 4.83
C HIS A 127 -12.91 -18.39 3.30
N CYS A 128 -12.46 -17.22 2.80
CA CYS A 128 -12.26 -16.96 1.37
C CYS A 128 -10.77 -16.84 0.99
N ASP A 129 -9.85 -17.14 1.91
CA ASP A 129 -8.41 -17.13 1.61
C ASP A 129 -8.10 -18.11 0.47
N GLY A 130 -7.51 -17.60 -0.61
CA GLY A 130 -7.16 -18.39 -1.80
C GLY A 130 -8.34 -18.75 -2.72
N VAL A 131 -9.56 -18.31 -2.40
CA VAL A 131 -10.74 -18.53 -3.24
C VAL A 131 -11.05 -17.21 -3.94
N GLU A 132 -10.55 -17.05 -5.17
CA GLU A 132 -11.27 -16.24 -6.17
C GLU A 132 -12.56 -16.97 -6.48
N ALA A 133 -13.52 -16.90 -5.56
CA ALA A 133 -14.84 -17.45 -5.79
C ALA A 133 -15.41 -16.66 -6.95
N GLN A 134 -15.86 -17.34 -8.01
CA GLN A 134 -16.51 -16.71 -9.14
C GLN A 134 -17.56 -15.72 -8.61
N GLY A 135 -17.33 -14.41 -8.82
CA GLY A 135 -18.22 -13.35 -8.36
C GLY A 135 -17.98 -12.79 -6.95
N ILE A 136 -16.87 -13.09 -6.27
CA ILE A 136 -16.42 -12.37 -5.07
C ILE A 136 -15.20 -11.52 -5.44
N LEU A 137 -15.29 -10.20 -5.23
CA LEU A 137 -14.26 -9.23 -5.60
C LEU A 137 -13.79 -8.51 -4.33
N VAL A 138 -12.48 -8.41 -4.09
CA VAL A 138 -11.93 -7.92 -2.83
C VAL A 138 -11.06 -6.69 -3.05
N GLY A 139 -11.46 -5.58 -2.42
CA GLY A 139 -10.81 -4.29 -2.56
C GLY A 139 -11.14 -3.58 -3.88
N PRO A 140 -10.67 -2.34 -4.05
CA PRO A 140 -10.73 -1.63 -5.33
C PRO A 140 -9.68 -2.18 -6.30
N GLY A 141 -9.90 -1.98 -7.60
CA GLY A 141 -8.87 -2.15 -8.61
C GLY A 141 -9.39 -2.59 -9.98
N THR A 142 -8.48 -2.93 -10.89
CA THR A 142 -8.76 -3.38 -12.27
C THR A 142 -9.75 -4.56 -12.34
N HIS A 143 -9.75 -5.43 -11.34
CA HIS A 143 -10.67 -6.57 -11.25
C HIS A 143 -12.15 -6.16 -11.02
N ILE A 144 -12.41 -4.95 -10.51
CA ILE A 144 -13.75 -4.33 -10.45
C ILE A 144 -14.11 -3.74 -11.81
N VAL A 145 -13.21 -2.94 -12.39
CA VAL A 145 -13.43 -2.19 -13.63
C VAL A 145 -13.60 -3.11 -14.84
N SER A 146 -12.98 -4.28 -14.82
CA SER A 146 -13.12 -5.32 -15.85
C SER A 146 -14.43 -6.13 -15.78
N GLN A 147 -15.30 -5.88 -14.79
CA GLN A 147 -16.58 -6.58 -14.68
C GLN A 147 -17.63 -6.01 -15.63
N ALA A 148 -18.37 -6.89 -16.29
CA ALA A 148 -19.63 -6.52 -16.93
C ALA A 148 -20.72 -6.39 -15.86
N PHE A 149 -21.17 -5.16 -15.55
CA PHE A 149 -22.16 -4.89 -14.50
C PHE A 149 -23.61 -4.87 -15.00
N GLN A 150 -23.83 -4.72 -16.30
CA GLN A 150 -25.16 -4.55 -16.90
C GLN A 150 -26.14 -5.65 -16.45
N GLY A 151 -27.22 -5.24 -15.78
CA GLY A 151 -28.30 -6.12 -15.33
C GLY A 151 -27.97 -7.00 -14.12
N LYS A 152 -26.75 -6.91 -13.57
CA LYS A 152 -26.34 -7.70 -12.39
C LYS A 152 -26.86 -7.10 -11.09
N ARG A 153 -27.12 -7.98 -10.13
CA ARG A 153 -27.36 -7.64 -8.72
C ARG A 153 -26.05 -7.76 -7.96
N VAL A 154 -25.63 -6.68 -7.32
CA VAL A 154 -24.33 -6.58 -6.66
C VAL A 154 -24.51 -6.25 -5.19
N ALA A 155 -23.90 -7.05 -4.31
CA ALA A 155 -23.76 -6.68 -2.91
C ALA A 155 -22.41 -5.99 -2.69
N VAL A 156 -22.42 -4.84 -2.03
CA VAL A 156 -21.19 -4.14 -1.62
C VAL A 156 -21.07 -4.23 -0.11
N LEU A 157 -19.95 -4.77 0.39
CA LEU A 157 -19.73 -5.02 1.81
C LEU A 157 -18.67 -4.04 2.34
N GLY A 158 -19.09 -2.98 2.99
CA GLY A 158 -18.19 -1.95 3.50
C GLY A 158 -18.88 -0.60 3.65
N GLY A 159 -18.37 0.22 4.57
CA GLY A 159 -18.97 1.53 4.88
C GLY A 159 -18.03 2.72 4.72
N GLY A 160 -16.86 2.54 4.09
CA GLY A 160 -15.89 3.63 3.84
C GLY A 160 -15.96 4.15 2.39
N ASP A 161 -15.13 5.15 2.07
CA ASP A 161 -15.11 5.80 0.76
C ASP A 161 -15.00 4.81 -0.41
N ASN A 162 -14.05 3.88 -0.35
CA ASN A 162 -13.88 2.83 -1.37
C ASN A 162 -15.15 2.02 -1.63
N ALA A 163 -15.96 1.73 -0.59
CA ALA A 163 -17.19 0.97 -0.77
C ALA A 163 -18.22 1.78 -1.57
N PHE A 164 -18.41 3.06 -1.23
CA PHE A 164 -19.37 3.90 -1.92
C PHE A 164 -18.92 4.27 -3.33
N GLU A 165 -17.65 4.62 -3.53
CA GLU A 165 -17.11 4.97 -4.86
C GLU A 165 -17.28 3.79 -5.85
N ASN A 166 -16.93 2.58 -5.44
CA ASN A 166 -17.06 1.41 -6.29
C ASN A 166 -18.52 0.94 -6.43
N ALA A 167 -19.38 1.22 -5.46
CA ALA A 167 -20.82 0.98 -5.57
C ALA A 167 -21.46 1.91 -6.62
N LEU A 168 -21.12 3.20 -6.58
CA LEU A 168 -21.56 4.19 -7.57
C LEU A 168 -21.07 3.80 -8.97
N TYR A 169 -19.79 3.42 -9.10
CA TYR A 169 -19.24 2.91 -10.36
C TYR A 169 -20.04 1.73 -10.92
N ALA A 170 -20.34 0.71 -10.10
CA ALA A 170 -21.13 -0.43 -10.53
C ALA A 170 -22.55 -0.03 -11.00
N MET A 171 -23.19 0.92 -10.30
CA MET A 171 -24.51 1.43 -10.68
C MET A 171 -24.49 2.19 -12.01
N GLU A 172 -23.50 3.06 -12.22
CA GLU A 172 -23.30 3.78 -13.48
C GLU A 172 -23.13 2.83 -14.67
N HIS A 173 -22.63 1.62 -14.42
CA HIS A 173 -22.45 0.55 -15.40
C HIS A 173 -23.60 -0.46 -15.43
N GLY A 174 -24.77 -0.09 -14.89
CA GLY A 174 -26.03 -0.82 -15.07
C GLY A 174 -26.31 -1.92 -14.04
N ALA A 175 -25.57 -1.98 -12.92
CA ALA A 175 -25.89 -2.88 -11.82
C ALA A 175 -26.97 -2.31 -10.88
N THR A 176 -27.76 -3.21 -10.30
CA THR A 176 -28.54 -2.90 -9.08
C THR A 176 -27.69 -3.23 -7.86
N VAL A 177 -27.40 -2.23 -7.03
CA VAL A 177 -26.51 -2.39 -5.86
C VAL A 177 -27.29 -2.35 -4.54
N ASP A 178 -26.96 -3.30 -3.65
CA ASP A 178 -27.27 -3.24 -2.22
C ASP A 178 -25.96 -3.12 -1.42
N LEU A 179 -25.82 -2.06 -0.63
CA LEU A 179 -24.64 -1.82 0.21
C LEU A 179 -24.94 -2.26 1.65
N TYR A 180 -24.01 -2.99 2.26
CA TYR A 180 -24.08 -3.51 3.63
C TYR A 180 -22.90 -2.99 4.44
N ALA A 181 -23.20 -2.29 5.54
CA ALA A 181 -22.17 -1.71 6.40
C ALA A 181 -22.55 -1.87 7.87
N ARG A 182 -21.58 -2.24 8.72
CA ARG A 182 -21.79 -2.21 10.17
C ARG A 182 -21.89 -0.77 10.69
N THR A 183 -21.09 0.11 10.10
CA THR A 183 -21.04 1.56 10.36
C THR A 183 -20.69 2.26 9.05
N VAL A 184 -21.29 3.40 8.76
CA VAL A 184 -20.89 4.28 7.65
C VAL A 184 -19.88 5.31 8.14
N ARG A 185 -18.73 5.39 7.48
CA ARG A 185 -17.65 6.35 7.71
C ARG A 185 -17.22 7.07 6.44
N ALA A 186 -17.86 6.76 5.32
CA ALA A 186 -17.61 7.41 4.05
C ALA A 186 -17.93 8.90 4.15
N GLN A 187 -17.22 9.71 3.38
CA GLN A 187 -17.45 11.14 3.28
C GLN A 187 -18.88 11.43 2.83
N HIS A 188 -19.47 12.50 3.36
CA HIS A 188 -20.87 12.85 3.13
C HIS A 188 -21.21 12.99 1.64
N GLN A 189 -20.27 13.41 0.80
CA GLN A 189 -20.49 13.55 -0.64
C GLN A 189 -20.85 12.20 -1.30
N PHE A 190 -20.13 11.13 -0.96
CA PHE A 190 -20.38 9.81 -1.52
C PHE A 190 -21.71 9.24 -1.00
N VAL A 191 -21.99 9.46 0.29
CA VAL A 191 -23.25 9.03 0.90
C VAL A 191 -24.46 9.74 0.26
N ARG A 192 -24.35 11.04 -0.05
CA ARG A 192 -25.44 11.82 -0.67
C ARG A 192 -25.73 11.44 -2.12
N GLN A 193 -24.71 10.99 -2.85
CA GLN A 193 -24.86 10.53 -4.24
C GLN A 193 -25.50 9.15 -4.32
N PHE A 194 -25.43 8.37 -3.24
CA PHE A 194 -26.00 7.03 -3.19
C PHE A 194 -27.51 7.08 -2.89
N PRO A 195 -28.35 6.34 -3.64
CA PRO A 195 -29.80 6.38 -3.44
C PRO A 195 -30.18 5.85 -2.05
N GLY A 196 -30.97 6.63 -1.32
CA GLY A 196 -31.26 6.45 0.11
C GLY A 196 -32.00 5.17 0.54
N GLY A 197 -32.27 4.23 -0.36
CA GLY A 197 -32.95 2.95 -0.06
C GLY A 197 -32.06 1.70 -0.12
N SER A 198 -30.82 1.83 -0.60
CA SER A 198 -29.93 0.69 -0.89
C SER A 198 -28.82 0.49 0.16
N VAL A 199 -28.83 1.23 1.27
CA VAL A 199 -27.81 1.14 2.34
C VAL A 199 -28.38 0.44 3.57
N ASN A 200 -27.89 -0.78 3.82
CA ASN A 200 -28.26 -1.62 4.95
C ASN A 200 -27.23 -1.45 6.07
N VAL A 201 -27.56 -0.64 7.08
CA VAL A 201 -26.70 -0.41 8.24
C VAL A 201 -27.05 -1.37 9.37
N GLY A 202 -26.07 -2.15 9.83
CA GLY A 202 -26.24 -3.09 10.94
C GLY A 202 -25.44 -4.38 10.76
N PRO A 203 -25.66 -5.39 11.62
CA PRO A 203 -25.11 -6.71 11.42
C PRO A 203 -25.73 -7.37 10.18
N TYR A 204 -24.91 -8.12 9.44
CA TYR A 204 -25.34 -8.92 8.29
C TYR A 204 -24.52 -10.21 8.22
N GLN A 205 -25.07 -11.22 7.56
CA GLN A 205 -24.46 -12.52 7.33
C GLN A 205 -24.13 -12.69 5.86
N VAL A 206 -22.97 -13.26 5.56
CA VAL A 206 -22.50 -13.49 4.20
C VAL A 206 -22.27 -14.98 4.03
N SER A 207 -22.79 -15.55 2.95
CA SER A 207 -22.48 -16.91 2.50
C SER A 207 -21.74 -16.83 1.17
N PRO A 208 -20.39 -16.75 1.19
CA PRO A 208 -19.59 -16.47 0.00
C PRO A 208 -19.80 -17.51 -1.10
N ALA A 209 -19.79 -18.80 -0.73
CA ALA A 209 -19.98 -19.91 -1.67
C ALA A 209 -21.34 -19.86 -2.39
N ALA A 210 -22.38 -19.32 -1.74
CA ALA A 210 -23.71 -19.19 -2.31
C ALA A 210 -24.00 -17.80 -2.90
N ARG A 211 -23.02 -16.86 -2.83
CA ARG A 211 -23.17 -15.44 -3.14
C ARG A 211 -24.44 -14.83 -2.54
N ARG A 212 -24.61 -15.04 -1.23
CA ARG A 212 -25.76 -14.51 -0.47
C ARG A 212 -25.33 -13.55 0.62
N VAL A 213 -26.15 -12.52 0.83
CA VAL A 213 -26.06 -11.63 1.98
C VAL A 213 -27.44 -11.53 2.61
N ASN A 214 -27.59 -11.89 3.89
CA ASN A 214 -28.88 -12.02 4.56
C ASN A 214 -29.89 -12.84 3.72
N ASP A 215 -29.47 -14.00 3.21
CA ASP A 215 -30.25 -14.88 2.32
C ASP A 215 -30.75 -14.26 1.01
N LYS A 216 -30.34 -13.04 0.67
CA LYS A 216 -30.59 -12.42 -0.63
C LYS A 216 -29.47 -12.84 -1.60
N PRO A 217 -29.78 -13.43 -2.77
CA PRO A 217 -28.77 -13.84 -3.75
C PRO A 217 -28.26 -12.65 -4.59
N TYR A 218 -26.99 -12.74 -4.99
CA TYR A 218 -26.29 -11.76 -5.80
C TYR A 218 -25.46 -12.42 -6.90
N ASP A 219 -25.28 -11.70 -8.00
CA ASP A 219 -24.37 -12.09 -9.08
C ASP A 219 -22.92 -11.80 -8.70
N LEU A 220 -22.69 -10.68 -8.01
CA LEU A 220 -21.37 -10.27 -7.49
C LEU A 220 -21.47 -9.83 -6.03
N ILE A 221 -20.43 -10.11 -5.26
CA ILE A 221 -20.18 -9.52 -3.95
C ILE A 221 -18.85 -8.79 -4.00
N MET A 222 -18.85 -7.50 -3.71
CA MET A 222 -17.66 -6.66 -3.63
C MET A 222 -17.34 -6.37 -2.17
N VAL A 223 -16.11 -6.63 -1.73
CA VAL A 223 -15.69 -6.59 -0.32
C VAL A 223 -14.73 -5.43 -0.08
N PHE A 224 -15.11 -4.51 0.79
CA PHE A 224 -14.37 -3.30 1.16
C PHE A 224 -14.26 -3.16 2.69
N TYR A 225 -13.70 -4.18 3.35
CA TYR A 225 -13.50 -4.20 4.80
C TYR A 225 -12.30 -3.38 5.30
N GLY A 226 -11.73 -2.58 4.41
CA GLY A 226 -10.52 -1.81 4.66
C GLY A 226 -9.28 -2.66 4.44
N TRP A 227 -8.19 -2.19 5.03
CA TRP A 227 -6.84 -2.60 4.65
C TRP A 227 -6.09 -3.21 5.83
N GLU A 228 -5.09 -4.02 5.52
CA GLU A 228 -4.11 -4.53 6.48
C GLU A 228 -2.68 -4.30 5.96
N PRO A 229 -1.73 -3.92 6.82
CA PRO A 229 -0.36 -3.64 6.42
C PRO A 229 0.39 -4.91 5.99
N CYS A 230 1.20 -4.80 4.94
CA CYS A 230 2.05 -5.90 4.47
C CYS A 230 3.40 -5.88 5.20
N MET A 231 3.58 -6.68 6.25
CA MET A 231 4.78 -6.62 7.11
C MET A 231 5.33 -7.99 7.55
N GLN A 232 4.96 -9.06 6.84
CA GLN A 232 5.29 -10.44 7.23
C GLN A 232 6.80 -10.66 7.37
N PHE A 233 7.60 -10.14 6.43
CA PHE A 233 9.06 -10.27 6.42
C PHE A 233 9.76 -9.55 7.59
N ALA A 234 9.10 -8.55 8.19
CA ALA A 234 9.63 -7.74 9.28
C ALA A 234 9.26 -8.28 10.67
N GLY A 235 8.70 -9.50 10.75
CA GLY A 235 8.21 -10.09 12.00
C GLY A 235 9.26 -10.14 13.12
N ALA A 236 10.52 -10.44 12.79
CA ALA A 236 11.62 -10.52 13.75
C ALA A 236 12.00 -9.17 14.39
N LEU A 237 11.59 -8.05 13.80
CA LEU A 237 11.90 -6.71 14.31
C LEU A 237 10.98 -6.27 15.46
N ASN A 238 9.90 -7.03 15.76
CA ASN A 238 8.98 -6.74 16.87
C ASN A 238 8.46 -5.29 16.92
N LEU A 239 8.14 -4.73 15.74
CA LEU A 239 7.72 -3.33 15.60
C LEU A 239 6.42 -3.04 16.38
N ARG A 240 6.40 -1.93 17.12
CA ARG A 240 5.20 -1.42 17.78
C ARG A 240 4.11 -1.11 16.74
N ARG A 241 2.87 -1.47 17.05
CA ARG A 241 1.71 -1.26 16.18
C ARG A 241 0.70 -0.29 16.77
N SER A 242 -0.01 0.41 15.91
CA SER A 242 -1.20 1.19 16.29
C SER A 242 -2.35 0.25 16.72
N ALA A 243 -3.38 0.80 17.36
CA ALA A 243 -4.59 0.06 17.71
C ALA A 243 -5.30 -0.58 16.49
N ARG A 244 -5.03 -0.09 15.27
CA ARG A 244 -5.58 -0.63 14.02
C ARG A 244 -4.65 -1.63 13.33
N GLY A 245 -3.50 -1.93 13.94
CA GLY A 245 -2.55 -2.95 13.49
C GLY A 245 -1.47 -2.46 12.53
N PHE A 246 -1.41 -1.16 12.22
CA PHE A 246 -0.40 -0.54 11.35
C PHE A 246 0.90 -0.26 12.10
N ILE A 247 2.02 -0.09 11.39
CA ILE A 247 3.32 0.18 12.03
C ILE A 247 3.26 1.58 12.67
N ALA A 248 3.53 1.67 13.96
CA ALA A 248 3.56 2.94 14.66
C ALA A 248 4.88 3.65 14.38
N THR A 249 4.81 4.87 13.88
CA THR A 249 5.97 5.72 13.57
C THR A 249 5.90 7.05 14.29
N ASP A 250 7.07 7.64 14.47
CA ASP A 250 7.18 9.06 14.76
C ASP A 250 6.78 9.90 13.54
N MET A 251 6.01 10.97 13.75
CA MET A 251 5.44 11.76 12.65
C MET A 251 6.46 12.69 11.99
N GLU A 252 7.49 13.12 12.73
CA GLU A 252 8.53 14.04 12.26
C GLU A 252 9.61 13.30 11.46
N THR A 253 9.90 12.05 11.81
CA THR A 253 11.03 11.29 11.26
C THR A 253 10.63 10.03 10.49
N ALA A 254 9.38 9.58 10.59
CA ALA A 254 8.91 8.28 10.12
C ALA A 254 9.62 7.06 10.75
N GLN A 255 10.43 7.26 11.79
CA GLN A 255 11.13 6.18 12.47
C GLN A 255 10.15 5.33 13.27
N THR A 256 10.35 4.01 13.23
CA THR A 256 9.55 3.04 14.00
C THR A 256 10.03 2.97 15.46
N SER A 257 9.53 1.99 16.22
CA SER A 257 10.08 1.67 17.54
C SER A 257 11.50 1.08 17.52
N VAL A 258 12.02 0.72 16.33
CA VAL A 258 13.38 0.16 16.17
C VAL A 258 14.28 1.22 15.53
N PRO A 259 15.40 1.60 16.17
CA PRO A 259 16.30 2.64 15.66
C PRO A 259 16.87 2.31 14.27
N GLY A 260 16.81 3.24 13.32
CA GLY A 260 17.27 3.00 11.94
C GLY A 260 16.31 2.17 11.08
N VAL A 261 15.13 1.81 11.60
CA VAL A 261 14.02 1.26 10.81
C VAL A 261 12.92 2.31 10.70
N TYR A 262 12.54 2.61 9.48
CA TYR A 262 11.52 3.60 9.11
C TYR A 262 10.34 2.90 8.46
N ALA A 263 9.13 3.44 8.60
CA ALA A 263 7.97 2.97 7.86
C ALA A 263 7.20 4.13 7.24
N ILE A 264 6.86 4.01 5.96
CA ILE A 264 6.34 5.13 5.16
C ILE A 264 5.19 4.71 4.26
N GLY A 265 4.30 5.67 3.99
CA GLY A 265 3.09 5.42 3.21
C GLY A 265 2.06 4.61 3.99
N GLU A 266 1.24 3.83 3.28
CA GLU A 266 0.02 3.25 3.87
C GLU A 266 0.29 2.24 4.99
N VAL A 267 1.47 1.60 5.01
CA VAL A 267 1.86 0.64 6.05
C VAL A 267 1.99 1.32 7.44
N ALA A 268 2.22 2.63 7.48
CA ALA A 268 2.38 3.45 8.68
C ALA A 268 1.11 4.23 9.08
N GLN A 269 0.00 4.07 8.34
CA GLN A 269 -1.30 4.69 8.62
C GLN A 269 -1.30 6.21 8.82
N ARG A 270 -1.45 6.94 7.70
CA ARG A 270 -1.77 8.38 7.72
C ARG A 270 -3.28 8.62 7.85
N LEU A 271 -3.65 9.85 8.22
CA LEU A 271 -5.06 10.28 8.34
C LEU A 271 -5.82 10.05 7.03
N HIS A 272 -5.21 10.46 5.92
CA HIS A 272 -5.73 10.24 4.58
C HIS A 272 -4.64 9.55 3.74
N PRO A 273 -4.77 8.24 3.46
CA PRO A 273 -3.81 7.53 2.62
C PRO A 273 -4.07 7.86 1.14
N CYS A 274 -3.09 8.51 0.50
CA CYS A 274 -3.09 8.79 -0.93
C CYS A 274 -1.65 8.89 -1.47
N VAL A 275 -1.49 8.97 -2.80
CA VAL A 275 -0.20 9.13 -3.47
C VAL A 275 0.60 10.28 -2.88
N VAL A 276 -0.02 11.45 -2.67
CA VAL A 276 0.67 12.66 -2.19
C VAL A 276 1.22 12.47 -0.78
N THR A 277 0.42 11.92 0.14
CA THR A 277 0.89 11.62 1.51
C THR A 277 1.99 10.56 1.52
N ALA A 278 1.91 9.55 0.64
CA ALA A 278 2.93 8.54 0.50
C ALA A 278 4.25 9.14 -0.01
N LEU A 279 4.19 10.01 -1.04
CA LEU A 279 5.36 10.74 -1.53
C LEU A 279 6.01 11.59 -0.42
N ALA A 280 5.20 12.33 0.34
CA ALA A 280 5.67 13.16 1.45
C ALA A 280 6.40 12.34 2.52
N ASP A 281 5.85 11.18 2.91
CA ASP A 281 6.49 10.28 3.86
C ASP A 281 7.87 9.81 3.40
N GLY A 282 8.02 9.55 2.09
CA GLY A 282 9.31 9.18 1.51
C GLY A 282 10.37 10.26 1.72
N VAL A 283 10.00 11.53 1.54
CA VAL A 283 10.89 12.68 1.81
C VAL A 283 11.26 12.74 3.29
N THR A 284 10.27 12.59 4.18
CA THR A 284 10.46 12.60 5.63
C THR A 284 11.49 11.55 6.06
N ALA A 285 11.32 10.29 5.64
CA ALA A 285 12.27 9.23 5.96
C ALA A 285 13.66 9.49 5.39
N ALA A 286 13.76 9.95 4.12
CA ALA A 286 15.04 10.22 3.49
C ALA A 286 15.84 11.30 4.24
N LYS A 287 15.17 12.39 4.67
CA LYS A 287 15.77 13.46 5.47
C LYS A 287 16.19 12.98 6.86
N ALA A 288 15.38 12.14 7.51
CA ALA A 288 15.73 11.57 8.80
C ALA A 288 16.95 10.63 8.72
N ILE A 289 17.03 9.81 7.65
CA ILE A 289 18.17 8.94 7.36
C ILE A 289 19.44 9.76 7.11
N GLN A 290 19.36 10.82 6.31
CA GLN A 290 20.48 11.73 6.07
C GLN A 290 21.01 12.31 7.37
N ALA A 291 20.14 12.94 8.17
CA ALA A 291 20.54 13.57 9.43
C ALA A 291 21.20 12.57 10.39
N ARG A 292 20.66 11.35 10.47
CA ARG A 292 21.23 10.27 11.29
C ARG A 292 22.61 9.83 10.80
N THR A 293 22.80 9.75 9.48
CA THR A 293 24.05 9.32 8.85
C THR A 293 25.14 10.37 9.04
N GLU A 294 24.83 11.66 8.84
CA GLU A 294 25.76 12.77 9.08
C GLU A 294 26.16 12.90 10.56
N ALA A 295 25.21 12.70 11.48
CA ALA A 295 25.49 12.73 12.92
C ALA A 295 26.47 11.61 13.35
N ALA A 296 26.35 10.42 12.76
CA ALA A 296 27.29 9.33 13.01
C ALA A 296 28.67 9.60 12.40
N GLY A 297 28.73 10.24 11.23
CA GLY A 297 29.98 10.66 10.59
C GLY A 297 30.76 11.71 11.38
N HIS A 298 30.07 12.68 12.01
CA HIS A 298 30.73 13.68 12.85
C HIS A 298 31.38 13.10 14.11
N GLN A 299 30.93 11.95 14.62
CA GLN A 299 31.56 11.27 15.77
C GLN A 299 32.89 10.60 15.43
N LEU A 300 33.21 10.41 14.13
CA LEU A 300 34.46 9.79 13.68
C LEU A 300 35.58 10.80 13.38
N ILE A 301 35.26 12.10 13.33
CA ILE A 301 36.18 13.19 12.95
C ILE A 301 36.65 13.99 14.19
N GLN A 302 36.13 13.68 15.38
CA GLN A 302 36.54 14.25 16.67
C GLN A 302 37.41 13.27 17.45
#